data_AF-A0A936LX48-F1
#
_entry.id   AF-A0A936LX48-F1
#
_cell.length_a   1.000
_cell.length_b   1.000
_cell.length_c   1.000
_cell.angle_alpha   90.00
_cell.angle_beta   90.00
_cell.angle_gamma   90.00
#
_symmetry.space_group_name_H-M   'P 1'
#
loop_
_entity.id
_entity.type
_entity.pdbx_description
1 polymer ?
#
loop_
_entity_poly.entity_id
_entity_poly.type
_entity_poly.pdbx_seq_one_letter_code
_entity_poly.pdbx_strand_id
1 'polypeptide(L)'
;MINAIIKTQTICLWLLCEVIDISTKLLSINKKLQRFVSEVKFDQNQIAKFVHQVYKVEDDVYLIIDRTNWKLGETNLNILMLVLSWNGKGIPLFWKPMDKRGNSNLDEKMELLNKFKNAFPKIKIAGLLADREFIGEDWFMELIKRKFHSS
;
A
#
# COMPACT_ATOMS: atom_id res chain seq x y z
N MET A 1 10.81 -8.13 -14.61
CA MET A 1 11.12 -7.65 -13.24
C MET A 1 10.13 -8.15 -12.21
N ILE A 2 8.82 -7.84 -12.29
CA ILE A 2 7.83 -8.24 -11.27
C ILE A 2 7.86 -9.75 -10.99
N ASN A 3 7.85 -10.58 -12.04
CA ASN A 3 7.97 -12.04 -11.89
C ASN A 3 9.28 -12.48 -11.22
N ALA A 4 10.39 -11.79 -11.51
CA ALA A 4 11.67 -12.06 -10.87
C ALA A 4 11.62 -11.76 -9.37
N ILE A 5 11.02 -10.62 -8.97
CA ILE A 5 10.83 -10.25 -7.56
C ILE A 5 9.96 -11.28 -6.83
N ILE A 6 8.87 -11.73 -7.46
CA ILE A 6 7.99 -12.74 -6.86
C ILE A 6 8.74 -14.06 -6.65
N LYS A 7 9.53 -14.48 -7.64
CA LYS A 7 10.31 -15.73 -7.58
C LYS A 7 11.43 -15.69 -6.55
N THR A 8 12.18 -14.59 -6.47
CA THR A 8 13.36 -14.48 -5.61
C THR A 8 13.06 -13.87 -4.25
N GLN A 9 11.87 -13.28 -4.07
CA GLN A 9 11.43 -12.60 -2.86
C GLN A 9 12.42 -11.52 -2.39
N THR A 10 13.13 -10.88 -3.33
CA THR A 10 14.09 -9.81 -3.05
C THR A 10 13.94 -8.67 -4.05
N ILE A 11 14.34 -7.47 -3.61
CA ILE A 11 14.47 -6.29 -4.45
C ILE A 11 15.93 -6.01 -4.83
N CYS A 12 16.87 -6.86 -4.42
CA CYS A 12 18.28 -6.72 -4.79
C CYS A 12 18.44 -6.93 -6.31
N LEU A 13 18.73 -5.84 -7.03
CA LEU A 13 18.74 -5.86 -8.50
C LEU A 13 19.73 -6.87 -9.08
N TRP A 14 20.84 -7.14 -8.40
CA TRP A 14 21.83 -8.14 -8.84
C TRP A 14 21.26 -9.56 -8.76
N LEU A 15 20.61 -9.92 -7.64
CA LEU A 15 19.94 -11.22 -7.50
C LEU A 15 18.77 -11.35 -8.48
N LEU A 16 18.08 -10.25 -8.79
CA LEU A 16 17.06 -10.25 -9.82
C LEU A 16 17.60 -10.53 -11.23
N CYS A 17 18.84 -10.10 -11.53
CA CYS A 17 19.43 -10.35 -12.83
C CYS A 17 19.67 -11.85 -13.09
N GLU A 18 19.94 -12.63 -12.04
CA GLU A 18 20.27 -14.07 -12.14
C GLU A 18 19.08 -14.93 -12.58
N VAL A 19 17.85 -14.49 -12.29
CA VAL A 19 16.62 -15.22 -12.64
C VAL A 19 15.90 -14.68 -13.88
N ILE A 20 16.41 -13.59 -14.46
CA ILE A 20 15.86 -12.99 -15.67
C ILE A 20 16.49 -13.68 -16.86
N ASP A 21 15.76 -14.62 -17.43
CA ASP A 21 16.20 -15.41 -18.59
C ASP A 21 16.17 -14.55 -19.87
N ILE A 22 17.27 -13.86 -20.13
CA ILE A 22 17.50 -13.10 -21.36
C ILE A 22 18.94 -13.36 -21.81
N SER A 23 19.13 -13.66 -23.09
CA SER A 23 20.44 -13.88 -23.74
C SER A 23 21.30 -12.61 -23.87
N THR A 24 21.37 -11.79 -22.82
CA THR A 24 22.07 -10.50 -22.78
C THR A 24 23.04 -10.43 -21.62
N LYS A 25 24.05 -9.55 -21.72
CA LYS A 25 25.04 -9.33 -20.66
C LYS A 25 24.35 -8.85 -19.36
N LEU A 26 24.77 -9.40 -18.22
CA LEU A 26 24.20 -9.12 -16.89
C LEU A 26 24.17 -7.62 -16.54
N LEU A 27 25.22 -6.88 -16.91
CA LEU A 27 25.28 -5.42 -16.76
C LEU A 27 24.17 -4.67 -17.53
N SER A 28 23.77 -5.18 -18.69
CA SER A 28 22.68 -4.59 -19.48
C SER A 28 21.34 -4.80 -18.77
N ILE A 29 21.12 -5.99 -18.21
CA ILE A 29 19.91 -6.32 -17.43
C ILE A 29 19.85 -5.42 -16.20
N ASN A 30 20.94 -5.27 -15.44
CA ASN A 30 20.98 -4.42 -14.27
C ASN A 30 20.62 -2.95 -14.58
N LYS A 31 21.19 -2.38 -15.66
CA LYS A 31 20.83 -1.02 -16.12
C LYS A 31 19.35 -0.90 -16.50
N LYS A 32 18.75 -1.93 -17.11
CA LYS A 32 17.31 -1.93 -17.42
C LYS A 32 16.46 -1.98 -16.15
N LEU A 33 16.85 -2.76 -15.16
CA LEU A 33 16.16 -2.81 -13.86
C LEU A 33 16.26 -1.47 -13.12
N GLN A 34 17.43 -0.83 -13.13
CA GLN A 34 17.60 0.52 -12.56
C GLN A 34 16.67 1.52 -13.24
N ARG A 35 16.62 1.54 -14.59
CA ARG A 35 15.68 2.40 -15.33
C ARG A 35 14.23 2.11 -14.98
N PHE A 36 13.87 0.84 -14.89
CA PHE A 36 12.51 0.46 -14.47
C PHE A 36 12.18 1.06 -13.10
N VAL A 37 13.07 0.91 -12.11
CA VAL A 37 12.84 1.47 -10.76
C VAL A 37 12.74 3.00 -10.78
N SER A 38 13.55 3.68 -11.61
CA SER A 38 13.56 5.15 -11.65
C SER A 38 12.41 5.75 -12.47
N GLU A 39 11.95 5.06 -13.51
CA GLU A 39 11.00 5.62 -14.50
C GLU A 39 9.58 5.12 -14.29
N VAL A 40 9.38 3.89 -13.78
CA VAL A 40 8.04 3.33 -13.61
C VAL A 40 7.35 3.97 -12.43
N LYS A 41 6.28 4.70 -12.74
CA LYS A 41 5.33 5.20 -11.75
C LYS A 41 4.19 4.21 -11.62
N PHE A 42 4.03 3.67 -10.43
CA PHE A 42 2.89 2.81 -10.14
C PHE A 42 1.69 3.65 -9.69
N ASP A 43 0.58 3.50 -10.39
CA ASP A 43 -0.70 4.01 -9.92
C ASP A 43 -1.21 3.09 -8.79
N GLN A 44 -1.36 3.65 -7.58
CA GLN A 44 -1.87 2.91 -6.43
C GLN A 44 -3.26 2.30 -6.71
N ASN A 45 -4.10 2.95 -7.54
CA ASN A 45 -5.39 2.37 -7.92
C ASN A 45 -5.23 1.08 -8.74
N GLN A 46 -4.24 1.04 -9.64
CA GLN A 46 -3.94 -0.16 -10.42
C GLN A 46 -3.39 -1.27 -9.53
N ILE A 47 -2.49 -0.94 -8.61
CA ILE A 47 -1.98 -1.89 -7.61
C ILE A 47 -3.11 -2.44 -6.76
N ALA A 48 -3.98 -1.58 -6.22
CA ALA A 48 -5.08 -2.02 -5.38
C ALA A 48 -6.04 -2.95 -6.14
N LYS A 49 -6.39 -2.63 -7.40
CA LYS A 49 -7.21 -3.51 -8.25
C LYS A 49 -6.52 -4.83 -8.56
N PHE A 50 -5.22 -4.82 -8.81
CA PHE A 50 -4.43 -6.03 -9.00
C PHE A 50 -4.45 -6.91 -7.74
N VAL A 51 -4.21 -6.33 -6.55
CA VAL A 51 -4.32 -7.02 -5.26
C VAL A 51 -5.71 -7.63 -5.11
N HIS A 52 -6.76 -6.85 -5.32
CA HIS A 52 -8.15 -7.34 -5.25
C HIS A 52 -8.39 -8.56 -6.16
N GLN A 53 -7.88 -8.53 -7.40
CA GLN A 53 -8.01 -9.65 -8.35
C GLN A 53 -7.23 -10.88 -7.92
N VAL A 54 -5.99 -10.70 -7.42
CA VAL A 54 -5.13 -11.81 -6.98
C VAL A 54 -5.71 -12.51 -5.76
N TYR A 55 -6.24 -11.75 -4.81
CA TYR A 55 -6.75 -12.28 -3.55
C TYR A 55 -8.26 -12.62 -3.59
N LYS A 56 -8.92 -12.39 -4.74
CA LYS A 56 -10.36 -12.67 -4.97
C LYS A 56 -11.22 -12.22 -3.79
N VAL A 57 -11.12 -10.94 -3.46
CA VAL A 57 -11.88 -10.35 -2.36
C VAL A 57 -13.33 -10.24 -2.81
N GLU A 58 -14.21 -11.10 -2.29
CA GLU A 58 -15.62 -11.19 -2.70
C GLU A 58 -16.59 -10.62 -1.65
N ASP A 59 -16.12 -10.47 -0.40
CA ASP A 59 -16.93 -10.06 0.74
C ASP A 59 -16.66 -8.61 1.19
N ASP A 60 -17.51 -8.11 2.11
CA ASP A 60 -17.27 -6.87 2.81
C ASP A 60 -15.90 -6.92 3.53
N VAL A 61 -15.13 -5.84 3.39
CA VAL A 61 -13.72 -5.85 3.79
C VAL A 61 -13.48 -5.22 5.15
N TYR A 62 -12.52 -5.77 5.87
CA TYR A 62 -11.90 -5.08 6.99
C TYR A 62 -10.67 -4.33 6.50
N LEU A 63 -10.62 -3.03 6.80
CA LEU A 63 -9.47 -2.19 6.51
C LEU A 63 -8.71 -1.88 7.80
N ILE A 64 -7.40 -1.73 7.68
CA ILE A 64 -6.50 -1.34 8.77
C ILE A 64 -5.80 -0.04 8.34
N ILE A 65 -5.79 0.96 9.21
CA ILE A 65 -4.89 2.11 9.08
C ILE A 65 -3.67 1.84 9.96
N ASP A 66 -2.50 1.92 9.34
CA ASP A 66 -1.22 1.66 9.99
C ASP A 66 -0.17 2.69 9.59
N ARG A 67 0.85 2.89 10.43
CA ARG A 67 2.03 3.70 10.12
C ARG A 67 3.27 2.85 10.14
N THR A 68 4.12 3.04 9.15
CA THR A 68 5.48 2.50 9.16
C THR A 68 6.50 3.63 9.08
N ASN A 69 7.52 3.55 9.93
CA ASN A 69 8.63 4.49 9.92
C ASN A 69 9.88 3.76 9.44
N TRP A 70 10.39 4.17 8.29
CA TRP A 70 11.62 3.65 7.71
C TRP A 70 12.73 4.67 7.90
N LYS A 71 13.96 4.18 8.12
CA LYS A 71 15.15 5.03 8.15
C LYS A 71 16.03 4.69 6.97
N LEU A 72 16.14 5.60 6.02
CA LEU A 72 17.03 5.51 4.86
C LEU A 72 18.25 6.41 5.10
N GLY A 73 19.34 5.82 5.61
CA GLY A 73 20.49 6.60 6.06
C GLY A 73 20.11 7.51 7.23
N GLU A 74 20.17 8.82 7.02
CA GLU A 74 19.73 9.82 8.01
C GLU A 74 18.28 10.29 7.82
N THR A 75 17.67 9.94 6.67
CA THR A 75 16.32 10.36 6.31
C THR A 75 15.28 9.43 6.91
N ASN A 76 14.33 9.99 7.67
CA ASN A 76 13.16 9.26 8.14
C ASN A 76 12.04 9.35 7.09
N LEU A 77 11.52 8.19 6.67
CA LEU A 77 10.38 8.04 5.79
C LEU A 77 9.21 7.52 6.63
N ASN A 78 8.30 8.41 6.99
CA ASN A 78 7.08 8.07 7.71
C ASN A 78 5.97 7.85 6.68
N ILE A 79 5.35 6.68 6.66
CA ILE A 79 4.36 6.31 5.65
C ILE A 79 3.08 5.88 6.36
N LEU A 80 1.97 6.58 6.07
CA LEU A 80 0.63 6.16 6.46
C LEU A 80 0.08 5.21 5.39
N MET A 81 -0.46 4.08 5.82
CA MET A 81 -0.95 3.02 4.93
C MET A 81 -2.40 2.66 5.25
N LEU A 82 -3.17 2.40 4.20
CA LEU A 82 -4.47 1.74 4.28
C LEU A 82 -4.30 0.33 3.73
N VAL A 83 -4.62 -0.63 4.59
CA VAL A 83 -4.26 -2.04 4.45
C VAL A 83 -5.54 -2.86 4.43
N LEU A 84 -5.65 -3.78 3.49
CA LEU A 84 -6.69 -4.80 3.46
C LEU A 84 -6.35 -5.89 4.46
N SER A 85 -7.27 -6.20 5.37
CA SER A 85 -7.20 -7.42 6.17
C SER A 85 -7.76 -8.60 5.38
N TRP A 86 -6.94 -9.61 5.11
CA TRP A 86 -7.33 -10.80 4.36
C TRP A 86 -6.65 -12.04 4.96
N ASN A 87 -7.44 -13.02 5.41
CA ASN A 87 -6.97 -14.28 5.99
C ASN A 87 -5.85 -14.12 7.05
N GLY A 88 -6.05 -13.18 7.98
CA GLY A 88 -5.10 -12.89 9.06
C GLY A 88 -3.84 -12.13 8.62
N LYS A 89 -3.78 -11.65 7.37
CA LYS A 89 -2.66 -10.87 6.83
C LYS A 89 -3.11 -9.46 6.45
N GLY A 90 -2.23 -8.49 6.67
CA GLY A 90 -2.40 -7.13 6.17
C GLY A 90 -1.76 -6.97 4.80
N ILE A 91 -2.52 -6.57 3.79
CA ILE A 91 -2.04 -6.29 2.44
C ILE A 91 -2.19 -4.79 2.15
N PRO A 92 -1.10 -4.03 1.99
CA PRO A 92 -1.19 -2.59 1.70
C PRO A 92 -1.88 -2.32 0.37
N LEU A 93 -2.86 -1.41 0.37
CA LEU A 93 -3.58 -0.97 -0.83
C LEU A 93 -3.20 0.45 -1.24
N PHE A 94 -3.21 1.36 -0.27
CA PHE A 94 -2.91 2.78 -0.49
C PHE A 94 -1.94 3.27 0.57
N TRP A 95 -1.11 4.24 0.19
CA TRP A 95 -0.15 4.84 1.11
C TRP A 95 0.13 6.30 0.80
N LYS A 96 0.53 7.03 1.83
CA LYS A 96 0.92 8.42 1.76
C LYS A 96 2.21 8.64 2.55
N PRO A 97 3.32 9.05 1.90
CA PRO A 97 4.47 9.58 2.61
C PRO A 97 4.07 10.83 3.39
N MET A 98 4.49 10.91 4.64
CA MET A 98 4.23 12.04 5.52
C MET A 98 5.53 12.81 5.73
N ASP A 99 5.57 14.07 5.29
CA ASP A 99 6.75 14.94 5.36
C ASP A 99 7.06 15.41 6.80
N LYS A 100 6.29 14.97 7.79
CA LYS A 100 6.33 15.46 9.17
C LYS A 100 6.79 14.34 10.11
N ARG A 101 7.60 14.70 11.11
CA ARG A 101 7.90 13.85 12.28
C ARG A 101 6.72 13.70 13.27
N GLY A 102 5.51 14.13 12.89
CA GLY A 102 4.31 14.16 13.75
C GLY A 102 3.23 13.13 13.37
N ASN A 103 2.13 13.16 14.10
CA ASN A 103 0.99 12.26 13.87
C ASN A 103 0.24 12.57 12.57
N SER A 104 -0.31 11.53 11.95
CA SER A 104 -1.19 11.69 10.79
C SER A 104 -2.43 12.48 11.20
N ASN A 105 -2.79 13.51 10.43
CA ASN A 105 -4.02 14.26 10.71
C ASN A 105 -5.27 13.54 10.14
N LEU A 106 -6.45 14.04 10.50
CA LEU A 106 -7.73 13.51 10.05
C LEU A 106 -7.81 13.45 8.51
N ASP A 107 -7.37 14.52 7.85
CA ASP A 107 -7.44 14.65 6.39
C ASP A 107 -6.61 13.59 5.66
N GLU A 108 -5.42 13.27 6.16
CA GLU A 108 -4.54 12.23 5.59
C GLU A 108 -5.19 10.85 5.65
N LYS A 109 -5.83 10.51 6.77
CA LYS A 109 -6.57 9.25 6.92
C LYS A 109 -7.78 9.21 5.99
N MET A 110 -8.54 10.31 5.95
CA MET A 110 -9.71 10.45 5.10
C MET A 110 -9.35 10.38 3.62
N GLU A 111 -8.19 10.90 3.22
CA GLU A 111 -7.69 10.80 1.84
C GLU A 111 -7.54 9.33 1.42
N LEU A 112 -6.91 8.49 2.25
CA LEU A 112 -6.73 7.07 1.93
C LEU A 112 -8.08 6.33 1.86
N LEU A 113 -9.00 6.62 2.78
CA LEU A 113 -10.34 6.03 2.76
C LEU A 113 -11.15 6.45 1.52
N ASN A 114 -11.03 7.71 1.10
CA ASN A 114 -11.68 8.21 -0.12
C ASN A 114 -11.07 7.56 -1.37
N LYS A 115 -9.74 7.35 -1.42
CA LYS A 115 -9.10 6.59 -2.50
C LYS A 115 -9.67 5.17 -2.60
N PHE A 116 -9.85 4.50 -1.45
CA PHE A 116 -10.48 3.18 -1.43
C PHE A 116 -11.90 3.20 -1.98
N LYS A 117 -12.77 4.10 -1.49
CA LYS A 117 -14.16 4.21 -1.97
C LYS A 117 -14.23 4.52 -3.47
N ASN A 118 -13.33 5.36 -3.98
CA ASN A 118 -13.27 5.69 -5.40
C ASN A 118 -12.79 4.50 -6.25
N ALA A 119 -11.81 3.74 -5.76
CA ALA A 119 -11.30 2.57 -6.46
C ALA A 119 -12.28 1.39 -6.42
N PHE A 120 -13.05 1.27 -5.33
CA PHE A 120 -13.94 0.15 -5.03
C PHE A 120 -15.34 0.61 -4.57
N PRO A 121 -16.12 1.29 -5.43
CA PRO A 121 -17.39 1.91 -5.03
C PRO A 121 -18.48 0.91 -4.62
N LYS A 122 -18.32 -0.37 -5.01
CA LYS A 122 -19.27 -1.44 -4.71
C LYS A 122 -18.90 -2.28 -3.48
N ILE A 123 -17.68 -2.14 -2.97
CA ILE A 123 -17.20 -2.92 -1.83
C ILE A 123 -17.54 -2.16 -0.55
N LYS A 124 -18.23 -2.82 0.38
CA LYS A 124 -18.50 -2.22 1.68
C LYS A 124 -17.34 -2.49 2.63
N ILE A 125 -17.17 -1.57 3.57
CA ILE A 125 -16.17 -1.69 4.63
C ILE A 125 -16.89 -2.24 5.86
N ALA A 126 -16.70 -3.54 6.13
CA ALA A 126 -17.22 -4.22 7.31
C ALA A 126 -16.59 -3.72 8.61
N GLY A 127 -15.39 -3.15 8.56
CA GLY A 127 -14.77 -2.56 9.74
C GLY A 127 -13.49 -1.83 9.42
N LEU A 128 -13.15 -0.88 10.29
CA LEU A 128 -11.91 -0.13 10.22
C LEU A 128 -11.14 -0.30 11.53
N LEU A 129 -9.93 -0.82 11.43
CA LEU A 129 -9.03 -1.09 12.54
C LEU A 129 -7.90 -0.05 12.50
N ALA A 130 -7.48 0.44 13.66
CA ALA A 130 -6.32 1.31 13.78
C ALA A 130 -5.76 1.21 15.20
N ASP A 131 -4.46 1.47 15.37
CA ASP A 131 -3.86 1.57 16.70
C ASP A 131 -4.45 2.76 17.49
N ARG A 132 -4.37 2.70 18.82
CA ARG A 132 -4.91 3.70 19.76
C ARG A 132 -4.40 5.10 19.50
N GLU A 133 -3.18 5.25 18.98
CA GLU A 133 -2.63 6.56 18.60
C GLU A 133 -3.45 7.26 17.51
N PHE A 134 -4.23 6.51 16.73
CA PHE A 134 -5.07 7.05 15.66
C PHE A 134 -6.51 7.33 16.08
N ILE A 135 -6.87 6.98 17.32
CA ILE A 135 -8.23 7.06 17.84
C ILE A 135 -8.44 8.44 18.47
N GLY A 136 -9.39 9.22 17.92
CA GLY A 136 -9.79 10.53 18.42
C GLY A 136 -11.27 10.81 18.16
N GLU A 137 -11.88 11.71 18.91
CA GLU A 137 -13.32 12.02 18.82
C GLU A 137 -13.72 12.51 17.41
N ASP A 138 -12.96 13.46 16.86
CA ASP A 138 -13.16 13.98 15.50
C ASP A 138 -13.11 12.88 14.43
N TRP A 139 -12.24 11.87 14.64
CA TRP A 139 -12.10 10.73 13.73
C TRP A 139 -13.35 9.86 13.73
N PHE A 140 -13.86 9.51 14.91
CA PHE A 140 -15.09 8.73 15.01
C PHE A 140 -16.30 9.50 14.47
N MET A 141 -16.41 10.78 14.79
CA MET A 141 -17.49 11.63 14.28
C MET A 141 -17.49 11.66 12.75
N GLU A 142 -16.33 11.79 12.11
CA GLU A 142 -16.23 11.81 10.65
C GLU A 142 -16.56 10.45 10.02
N LEU A 143 -16.15 9.34 10.65
CA LEU A 143 -16.50 7.98 10.20
C LEU A 143 -18.00 7.72 10.29
N ILE A 144 -18.64 8.12 11.40
CA ILE A 144 -20.09 7.99 11.62
C ILE A 144 -20.85 8.86 10.63
N LYS A 145 -20.48 10.14 10.49
CA LYS A 145 -21.11 11.10 9.58
C LYS A 145 -21.14 10.60 8.14
N ARG A 146 -20.07 9.95 7.69
CA ARG A 146 -19.93 9.46 6.32
C ARG A 146 -20.35 8.00 6.12
N LYS A 147 -20.99 7.39 7.14
CA LYS A 147 -21.46 5.99 7.13
C LYS A 147 -20.39 5.03 6.59
N PHE A 148 -19.16 5.15 7.09
CA PHE A 148 -18.07 4.25 6.64
C PHE A 148 -18.26 2.80 7.08
N HIS A 149 -19.18 2.55 8.01
CA HIS A 149 -19.68 1.24 8.37
C HIS A 149 -21.20 1.25 8.16
N SER A 150 -21.72 0.31 7.37
CA SER A 150 -23.16 0.07 7.27
C SER A 150 -23.52 -1.07 8.22
N SER A 151 -24.14 -0.72 9.34
CA SER A 151 -24.95 -1.63 10.14
C SER A 151 -26.24 -2.00 9.41
#